data_AF-L5MBE4-F1
#
_entry.id   AF-L5MBE4-F1
#
_cell.length_a   1.000
_cell.length_b   1.000
_cell.length_c   1.000
_cell.angle_alpha   90.00
_cell.angle_beta   90.00
_cell.angle_gamma   90.00
#
_symmetry.space_group_name_H-M   'P 1'
#
loop_
_entity.id
_entity.type
_entity.pdbx_description
1 polymer ?
#
loop_
_entity_poly.entity_id
_entity_poly.type
_entity_poly.pdbx_seq_one_letter_code
_entity_poly.pdbx_strand_id
1 'polypeptide(L)'
;MGVAYVTFKEKKVAENVIRKKKHYLAEKVGPIQLTVSHFSEKVLISVNAILDLSVFRGQFPLGSLVRDLKKKIPSLCFSPLAQNGRISVQGSFLAIKKLKESLLFKASSLSEKNRSCISEGEKSRQSPRRSLQRSNNSLESPRSSVPETARRGETARCGETLVLETDVFLYLKKNGVYESTLRKYHVLCQERVEGEITTICLKNARDGLRPNNEKLVKEYFEKYSHALHFELRKETFDLEGKEKRERGNIKLACEQLSLKYHQKLLVNFYKTHIDIIGSSSDVYSFKKEVMKFIRQTVR
;
A
#
# COMPACT_ATOMS: atom_id res chain seq x y z
N MET A 1 -20.60 24.67 5.79
CA MET A 1 -21.29 24.03 4.66
C MET A 1 -21.57 22.59 5.02
N GLY A 2 -22.82 22.23 5.33
CA GLY A 2 -23.20 20.86 5.63
C GLY A 2 -23.65 20.14 4.36
N VAL A 3 -23.24 18.89 4.18
CA VAL A 3 -23.67 18.03 3.07
C VAL A 3 -24.25 16.76 3.67
N ALA A 4 -25.41 16.33 3.19
CA ALA A 4 -26.04 15.08 3.59
C ALA A 4 -26.15 14.15 2.38
N TYR A 5 -25.79 12.88 2.59
CA TYR A 5 -25.97 11.83 1.58
C TYR A 5 -27.26 11.08 1.87
N VAL A 6 -28.14 11.01 0.87
CA VAL A 6 -29.43 10.33 0.97
C VAL A 6 -29.49 9.22 -0.06
N THR A 7 -29.69 7.99 0.39
CA THR A 7 -29.85 6.82 -0.47
C THR A 7 -31.32 6.42 -0.50
N PHE A 8 -31.87 6.27 -1.70
CA PHE A 8 -33.24 5.81 -1.90
C PHE A 8 -33.26 4.34 -2.26
N LYS A 9 -34.27 3.62 -1.78
CA LYS A 9 -34.50 2.20 -2.13
C LYS A 9 -34.80 2.02 -3.63
N GLU A 10 -35.47 2.99 -4.23
CA GLU A 10 -35.96 2.94 -5.61
C GLU A 10 -35.34 4.06 -6.44
N LYS A 11 -34.80 3.71 -7.62
CA LYS A 11 -34.17 4.67 -8.55
C LYS A 11 -35.12 5.81 -8.95
N LYS A 12 -36.39 5.49 -9.22
CA LYS A 12 -37.42 6.48 -9.62
C LYS A 12 -37.61 7.59 -8.57
N VAL A 13 -37.52 7.24 -7.28
CA VAL A 13 -37.67 8.20 -6.19
C VAL A 13 -36.49 9.18 -6.16
N ALA A 14 -35.27 8.67 -6.32
CA ALA A 14 -34.07 9.51 -6.41
C ALA A 14 -34.14 10.49 -7.60
N GLU A 15 -34.57 10.02 -8.78
CA GLU A 15 -34.73 10.85 -9.97
C GLU A 15 -35.79 11.95 -9.78
N ASN A 16 -36.91 11.62 -9.14
CA ASN A 16 -37.97 12.58 -8.83
C ASN A 16 -37.49 13.70 -7.90
N VAL A 17 -36.70 13.36 -6.88
CA VAL A 17 -36.13 14.33 -5.93
C VAL A 17 -35.15 15.27 -6.66
N ILE A 18 -34.30 14.74 -7.54
CA ILE A 18 -33.33 15.55 -8.29
C ILE A 18 -34.04 16.46 -9.30
N ARG A 19 -35.09 15.97 -9.97
CA ARG A 19 -35.88 16.76 -10.93
C ARG A 19 -36.50 18.02 -10.30
N LYS A 20 -36.82 17.98 -9.00
CA LYS A 20 -37.38 19.12 -8.27
C LYS A 20 -36.41 20.31 -8.18
N LYS A 21 -35.09 20.11 -8.35
CA LYS A 21 -33.96 21.08 -8.35
C LYS A 21 -33.81 21.98 -7.11
N LYS A 22 -34.90 22.57 -6.62
CA LYS A 22 -34.96 23.42 -5.43
C LYS A 22 -35.75 22.69 -4.33
N HIS A 23 -35.09 22.44 -3.22
CA HIS A 23 -35.73 21.97 -1.99
C HIS A 23 -35.58 23.07 -0.94
N TYR A 24 -36.59 23.25 -0.10
CA TYR A 24 -36.54 24.26 0.96
C TYR A 24 -36.64 23.54 2.29
N LEU A 25 -35.69 23.81 3.18
CA LEU A 25 -35.80 23.40 4.57
C LEU A 25 -36.74 24.39 5.26
N ALA A 26 -37.91 23.91 5.68
CA ALA A 26 -38.84 24.71 6.47
C ALA A 26 -38.48 24.57 7.95
N GLU A 27 -37.63 25.47 8.46
CA GLU A 27 -37.43 25.63 9.91
C GLU A 27 -37.43 27.12 10.30
N LYS A 28 -37.60 27.36 11.61
CA LYS A 28 -37.96 28.62 12.30
C LYS A 28 -37.13 29.87 11.98
N VAL A 29 -36.13 29.80 11.09
CA VAL A 29 -35.15 30.85 10.76
C VAL A 29 -35.25 31.31 9.28
N GLY A 30 -36.25 30.81 8.53
CA GLY A 30 -36.51 31.19 7.14
C GLY A 30 -36.14 30.10 6.13
N PRO A 31 -36.61 30.20 4.87
CA PRO A 31 -36.46 29.13 3.88
C PRO A 31 -35.01 29.01 3.39
N ILE A 32 -34.30 27.99 3.86
CA ILE A 32 -32.95 27.66 3.36
C ILE A 32 -33.11 26.81 2.09
N GLN A 33 -32.61 27.32 0.96
CA GLN A 33 -32.62 26.59 -0.30
C GLN A 33 -31.50 25.52 -0.33
N LEU A 34 -31.89 24.28 -0.50
CA LEU A 34 -31.01 23.13 -0.67
C LEU A 34 -30.81 22.84 -2.16
N THR A 35 -29.55 22.63 -2.55
CA THR A 35 -29.19 22.10 -3.87
C THR A 35 -29.09 20.59 -3.79
N VAL A 36 -29.82 19.89 -4.65
CA VAL A 36 -29.78 18.43 -4.74
C VAL A 36 -29.25 18.03 -6.11
N SER A 37 -28.22 17.19 -6.13
CA SER A 37 -27.59 16.65 -7.32
C SER A 37 -27.48 15.13 -7.21
N HIS A 38 -27.25 14.46 -8.36
CA HIS A 38 -26.86 13.06 -8.34
C HIS A 38 -25.60 12.89 -7.48
N PHE A 39 -25.54 11.80 -6.72
CA PHE A 39 -24.29 11.42 -6.06
C PHE A 39 -23.19 11.37 -7.10
N SER A 40 -22.16 12.17 -6.85
CA SER A 40 -20.97 12.21 -7.66
C SER A 40 -19.80 12.21 -6.71
N GLU A 41 -18.77 11.44 -7.03
CA GLU A 41 -17.44 11.55 -6.43
C GLU A 41 -16.81 12.95 -6.64
N LYS A 42 -17.52 13.91 -7.26
CA LYS A 42 -17.10 15.31 -7.37
C LYS A 42 -17.68 16.21 -6.28
N VAL A 43 -18.74 15.79 -5.55
CA VAL A 43 -19.31 16.53 -4.41
C VAL A 43 -18.51 16.25 -3.13
N LEU A 44 -17.19 16.18 -3.27
CA LEU A 44 -16.32 15.71 -2.20
C LEU A 44 -16.11 16.82 -1.17
N ILE A 45 -16.31 16.39 0.08
CA ILE A 45 -15.78 17.02 1.29
C ILE A 45 -14.33 17.44 1.00
N SER A 46 -14.06 18.72 1.20
CA SER A 46 -12.69 19.21 1.22
C SER A 46 -12.01 18.61 2.45
N VAL A 47 -11.02 17.77 2.23
CA VAL A 47 -10.23 17.12 3.27
C VAL A 47 -8.96 17.94 3.47
N ASN A 48 -8.62 18.16 4.73
CA ASN A 48 -7.33 18.71 5.14
C ASN A 48 -6.46 17.57 5.67
N ALA A 49 -5.23 17.46 5.18
CA ALA A 49 -4.23 16.49 5.62
C ALA A 49 -2.93 17.22 5.99
N ILE A 50 -2.28 16.78 7.06
CA ILE A 50 -0.95 17.25 7.44
C ILE A 50 0.05 16.19 6.98
N LEU A 51 0.96 16.57 6.09
CA LEU A 51 2.03 15.71 5.61
C LEU A 51 3.33 16.07 6.31
N ASP A 52 4.06 15.06 6.75
CA ASP A 52 5.43 15.21 7.19
C ASP A 52 6.37 14.74 6.07
N LEU A 53 7.06 15.69 5.44
CA LEU A 53 7.98 15.42 4.34
C LEU A 53 9.44 15.33 4.81
N SER A 54 9.70 15.36 6.12
CA SER A 54 11.06 15.33 6.68
C SER A 54 11.89 14.13 6.19
N VAL A 55 11.25 12.97 5.95
CA VAL A 55 11.89 11.76 5.41
C VAL A 55 12.56 11.98 4.04
N PHE A 56 12.13 13.00 3.28
CA PHE A 56 12.68 13.32 1.96
C PHE A 56 13.85 14.31 2.01
N ARG A 57 14.10 14.97 3.15
CA ARG A 57 15.00 16.13 3.28
C ARG A 57 16.46 15.84 2.87
N GLY A 58 16.92 14.59 3.07
CA GLY A 58 18.30 14.19 2.72
C GLY A 58 18.54 13.99 1.23
N GLN A 59 17.50 13.90 0.41
CA GLN A 59 17.60 13.45 -0.99
C GLN A 59 17.04 14.45 -1.99
N PHE A 60 16.04 15.24 -1.59
CA PHE A 60 15.42 16.26 -2.43
C PHE A 60 15.25 17.57 -1.66
N PRO A 61 15.44 18.73 -2.31
CA PRO A 61 14.94 19.98 -1.79
C PRO A 61 13.42 19.88 -1.61
N LEU A 62 12.94 19.98 -0.37
CA LEU A 62 11.50 19.81 -0.08
C LEU A 62 10.62 20.77 -0.90
N GLY A 63 11.13 21.97 -1.20
CA GLY A 63 10.46 22.93 -2.08
C GLY A 63 10.27 22.43 -3.51
N SER A 64 11.23 21.69 -4.08
CA SER A 64 11.06 21.11 -5.42
C SER A 64 10.06 19.96 -5.42
N LEU A 65 10.08 19.12 -4.39
CA LEU A 65 9.10 18.03 -4.23
C LEU A 65 7.67 18.58 -4.16
N VAL A 66 7.43 19.61 -3.33
CA VAL A 66 6.10 20.26 -3.25
C VAL A 66 5.68 20.86 -4.59
N ARG A 67 6.61 21.49 -5.32
CA ARG A 67 6.34 22.05 -6.64
C ARG A 67 5.96 20.97 -7.67
N ASP A 68 6.64 19.83 -7.66
CA ASP A 68 6.32 18.71 -8.55
C ASP A 68 4.97 18.10 -8.21
N LEU A 69 4.65 17.95 -6.92
CA LEU A 69 3.34 17.47 -6.46
C LEU A 69 2.21 18.42 -6.88
N LYS A 70 2.41 19.74 -6.74
CA LYS A 70 1.48 20.78 -7.23
C LYS A 70 1.24 20.65 -8.74
N LYS A 71 2.28 20.46 -9.53
CA LYS A 71 2.16 20.27 -10.99
C LYS A 71 1.41 18.99 -11.33
N LYS A 72 1.69 17.89 -10.61
CA LYS A 72 1.08 16.58 -10.87
C LYS A 72 -0.39 16.52 -10.47
N ILE A 73 -0.78 17.23 -9.42
CA ILE A 73 -2.15 17.23 -8.88
C ILE A 73 -2.59 18.68 -8.63
N PRO A 74 -2.98 19.42 -9.70
CA PRO A 74 -3.30 20.84 -9.61
C PRO A 74 -4.55 21.15 -8.79
N SER A 75 -5.38 20.13 -8.51
CA SER A 75 -6.59 20.26 -7.68
C SER A 75 -6.29 20.32 -6.17
N LEU A 76 -5.03 20.23 -5.75
CA LEU A 76 -4.62 20.30 -4.35
C LEU A 76 -4.08 21.69 -4.00
N CYS A 77 -4.53 22.22 -2.87
CA CYS A 77 -4.02 23.45 -2.28
C CYS A 77 -3.00 23.07 -1.19
N PHE A 78 -1.75 23.50 -1.36
CA PHE A 78 -0.70 23.26 -0.36
C PHE A 78 -0.37 24.57 0.35
N SER A 79 -0.38 24.53 1.67
CA SER A 79 0.12 25.61 2.53
C SER A 79 1.65 25.82 2.37
N PRO A 80 2.22 26.91 2.89
CA PRO A 80 3.67 27.06 2.96
C PRO A 80 4.32 25.92 3.73
N LEU A 81 5.47 25.44 3.24
CA LEU A 81 6.24 24.40 3.90
C LEU A 81 6.85 24.94 5.21
N ALA A 82 6.52 24.34 6.33
CA ALA A 82 7.08 24.71 7.62
C ALA A 82 8.54 24.25 7.75
N GLN A 83 9.32 24.92 8.61
CA GLN A 83 10.73 24.62 8.83
C GLN A 83 11.00 23.21 9.39
N ASN A 84 10.01 22.58 10.02
CA ASN A 84 10.07 21.20 10.48
C ASN A 84 9.81 20.16 9.35
N GLY A 85 9.56 20.61 8.12
CA GLY A 85 9.26 19.74 6.98
C GLY A 85 7.79 19.34 6.87
N ARG A 86 6.90 19.90 7.69
CA ARG A 86 5.46 19.65 7.62
C ARG A 86 4.75 20.62 6.69
N ILE A 87 3.70 20.15 6.05
CA ILE A 87 2.86 20.94 5.15
C ILE A 87 1.40 20.49 5.28
N SER A 88 0.48 21.45 5.40
CA SER A 88 -0.95 21.19 5.29
C SER A 88 -1.37 21.20 3.83
N VAL A 89 -2.17 20.21 3.43
CA VAL A 89 -2.69 20.04 2.08
C VAL A 89 -4.20 19.88 2.15
N GLN A 90 -4.89 20.67 1.34
CA GLN A 90 -6.33 20.68 1.23
C GLN A 90 -6.73 20.23 -0.17
N GLY A 91 -7.78 19.41 -0.26
CA GLY A 91 -8.38 19.08 -1.54
C GLY A 91 -9.48 18.04 -1.42
N SER A 92 -9.95 17.54 -2.56
CA SER A 92 -10.92 16.45 -2.55
C SER A 92 -10.27 15.16 -2.02
N PHE A 93 -11.07 14.27 -1.44
CA PHE A 93 -10.59 12.96 -0.99
C PHE A 93 -9.83 12.21 -2.10
N LEU A 94 -10.34 12.24 -3.34
CA LEU A 94 -9.68 11.62 -4.48
C LEU A 94 -8.31 12.24 -4.79
N ALA A 95 -8.18 13.56 -4.65
CA ALA A 95 -6.90 14.24 -4.86
C ALA A 95 -5.89 13.91 -3.75
N ILE A 96 -6.34 13.83 -2.49
CA ILE A 96 -5.50 13.38 -1.36
C ILE A 96 -5.09 11.91 -1.52
N LYS A 97 -5.98 11.06 -2.04
CA LYS A 97 -5.67 9.67 -2.38
C LYS A 97 -4.55 9.56 -3.43
N LYS A 98 -4.64 10.34 -4.52
CA LYS A 98 -3.59 10.45 -5.55
C LYS A 98 -2.26 11.00 -5.01
N LEU A 99 -2.32 11.87 -3.99
CA LEU A 99 -1.15 12.43 -3.33
C LEU A 99 -0.39 11.36 -2.54
N LYS A 100 -1.12 10.55 -1.74
CA LYS A 100 -0.55 9.39 -1.03
C LYS A 100 0.20 8.47 -1.99
N GLU A 101 -0.41 8.09 -3.11
CA GLU A 101 0.22 7.25 -4.13
C GLU A 101 1.48 7.88 -4.73
N SER A 102 1.42 9.18 -5.04
CA SER A 102 2.58 9.90 -5.61
C SER A 102 3.75 9.96 -4.63
N LEU A 103 3.46 10.10 -3.34
CA LEU A 103 4.47 10.06 -2.27
C LEU A 103 5.03 8.65 -2.09
N LEU A 104 4.20 7.61 -2.13
CA LEU A 104 4.63 6.21 -2.03
C LEU A 104 5.56 5.85 -3.19
N PHE A 105 5.19 6.20 -4.43
CA PHE A 105 6.05 6.02 -5.60
C PHE A 105 7.40 6.73 -5.46
N LYS A 106 7.40 7.96 -4.93
CA LYS A 106 8.64 8.70 -4.64
C LYS A 106 9.46 8.02 -3.54
N ALA A 107 8.81 7.44 -2.51
CA ALA A 107 9.49 6.69 -1.46
C ALA A 107 10.17 5.42 -2.01
N SER A 108 9.53 4.68 -2.93
CA SER A 108 10.14 3.53 -3.62
C SER A 108 11.46 3.93 -4.31
N SER A 109 11.44 5.05 -5.05
CA SER A 109 12.65 5.55 -5.75
C SER A 109 13.79 5.98 -4.82
N LEU A 110 13.50 6.34 -3.56
CA LEU A 110 14.52 6.70 -2.58
C LEU A 110 15.25 5.49 -2.02
N SER A 111 14.52 4.39 -1.82
CA SER A 111 15.10 3.17 -1.26
C SER A 111 16.24 2.63 -2.13
N GLU A 112 16.15 2.81 -3.44
CA GLU A 112 17.17 2.38 -4.41
C GLU A 112 18.45 3.18 -4.30
N LYS A 113 18.34 4.49 -4.03
CA LYS A 113 19.49 5.39 -4.00
C LYS A 113 20.26 5.33 -2.66
N ASN A 114 19.61 4.92 -1.57
CA ASN A 114 20.22 4.85 -0.24
C ASN A 114 20.98 3.54 0.04
N ARG A 115 20.90 2.52 -0.82
CA ARG A 115 21.55 1.20 -0.60
C ARG A 115 22.89 1.01 -1.31
N SER A 116 23.48 2.06 -1.89
CA SER A 116 24.85 1.99 -2.40
C SER A 116 25.92 1.81 -1.30
N CYS A 117 25.57 1.91 0.00
CA CYS A 117 26.54 1.87 1.09
C CYS A 117 25.98 1.28 2.41
N ILE A 118 25.45 0.04 2.43
CA ILE A 118 25.39 -0.73 3.68
C ILE A 118 25.86 -2.15 3.39
N SER A 119 27.18 -2.30 3.33
CA SER A 119 27.85 -3.57 3.60
C SER A 119 27.74 -3.81 5.12
N GLU A 120 26.95 -4.81 5.51
CA GLU A 120 26.93 -5.26 6.90
C GLU A 120 28.27 -5.92 7.24
N GLY A 121 29.16 -5.11 7.83
CA GLY A 121 30.24 -5.59 8.68
C GLY A 121 29.70 -5.78 10.09
N GLU A 122 28.99 -6.87 10.33
CA GLU A 122 28.78 -7.36 11.70
C GLU A 122 29.74 -8.53 11.98
N LYS A 123 30.89 -8.21 12.56
CA LYS A 123 31.52 -9.12 13.51
C LYS A 123 31.87 -8.37 14.79
N SER A 124 31.24 -8.87 15.83
CA SER A 124 31.23 -8.46 17.23
C SER A 124 32.61 -8.45 17.88
N ARG A 125 32.70 -7.64 18.92
CA ARG A 125 33.86 -7.33 19.79
C ARG A 125 34.29 -8.54 20.63
N GLN A 126 35.61 -8.75 20.79
CA GLN A 126 36.26 -9.18 22.06
C GLN A 126 37.81 -9.12 21.96
N SER A 127 38.38 -7.98 22.40
CA SER A 127 39.55 -7.70 23.28
C SER A 127 40.79 -8.66 23.43
N PRO A 128 41.85 -8.34 24.21
CA PRO A 128 43.12 -7.77 23.69
C PRO A 128 44.42 -8.53 24.09
N ARG A 129 45.55 -8.14 23.45
CA ARG A 129 46.99 -8.23 23.88
C ARG A 129 47.93 -9.28 23.21
N ARG A 130 49.09 -8.73 22.77
CA ARG A 130 50.50 -9.26 22.77
C ARG A 130 50.77 -10.49 21.89
N SER A 131 51.92 -10.72 21.24
CA SER A 131 53.18 -10.03 20.93
C SER A 131 54.05 -11.01 20.13
N LEU A 132 54.77 -10.54 19.10
CA LEU A 132 56.09 -10.99 18.59
C LEU A 132 56.34 -12.43 18.07
N GLN A 133 57.17 -12.44 17.00
CA GLN A 133 58.19 -13.44 16.57
C GLN A 133 57.88 -14.55 15.52
N ARG A 134 58.20 -14.21 14.26
CA ARG A 134 59.24 -14.80 13.36
C ARG A 134 59.74 -16.24 13.66
N SER A 135 59.59 -17.17 12.70
CA SER A 135 60.68 -17.98 12.12
C SER A 135 60.25 -18.87 10.94
N ASN A 136 61.19 -19.11 10.04
CA ASN A 136 61.07 -19.73 8.71
C ASN A 136 61.31 -21.26 8.69
N ASN A 137 60.86 -21.87 7.56
CA ASN A 137 61.32 -23.10 6.87
C ASN A 137 60.80 -24.48 7.34
N SER A 138 60.02 -25.17 6.49
CA SER A 138 60.52 -26.20 5.56
C SER A 138 59.48 -27.27 5.14
N LEU A 139 59.49 -27.55 3.83
CA LEU A 139 59.13 -28.79 3.10
C LEU A 139 57.68 -29.08 2.63
N GLU A 140 57.65 -29.45 1.35
CA GLU A 140 56.57 -29.58 0.36
C GLU A 140 55.54 -30.71 0.62
N SER A 141 54.30 -30.47 0.17
CA SER A 141 53.45 -31.51 -0.44
C SER A 141 52.50 -30.86 -1.47
N PRO A 142 52.28 -31.45 -2.67
CA PRO A 142 51.76 -30.71 -3.81
C PRO A 142 50.27 -30.96 -4.10
N ARG A 143 49.65 -29.92 -4.70
CA ARG A 143 48.39 -29.90 -5.49
C ARG A 143 47.06 -29.86 -4.72
N SER A 144 46.52 -28.64 -4.62
CA SER A 144 45.12 -28.36 -4.95
C SER A 144 45.08 -27.03 -5.69
N SER A 145 44.88 -27.11 -7.01
CA SER A 145 44.76 -25.96 -7.92
C SER A 145 43.40 -25.30 -7.73
N VAL A 146 43.34 -24.29 -6.88
CA VAL A 146 42.24 -23.31 -6.82
C VAL A 146 42.67 -22.10 -7.65
N PRO A 147 41.94 -21.69 -8.70
CA PRO A 147 42.24 -20.44 -9.35
C PRO A 147 41.64 -19.29 -8.53
N GLU A 148 42.50 -18.68 -7.72
CA GLU A 148 42.30 -17.30 -7.25
C GLU A 148 42.78 -16.37 -8.37
N THR A 149 41.85 -15.94 -9.23
CA THR A 149 42.09 -14.81 -10.13
C THR A 149 40.99 -13.78 -10.01
N ALA A 150 41.45 -12.56 -9.73
CA ALA A 150 40.81 -11.27 -9.96
C ALA A 150 39.74 -10.81 -8.97
N ARG A 151 40.26 -10.32 -7.83
CA ARG A 151 39.84 -9.05 -7.24
C ARG A 151 39.76 -7.97 -8.33
N ARG A 152 38.55 -7.63 -8.78
CA ARG A 152 38.20 -6.31 -9.30
C ARG A 152 36.71 -6.12 -9.00
N GLY A 153 36.40 -5.05 -8.27
CA GLY A 153 35.11 -4.86 -7.63
C GLY A 153 33.94 -4.93 -8.61
N GLU A 154 33.16 -6.00 -8.50
CA GLU A 154 31.78 -6.01 -8.92
C GLU A 154 30.96 -5.67 -7.67
N THR A 155 30.60 -4.39 -7.58
CA THR A 155 29.49 -3.93 -6.75
C THR A 155 28.36 -4.94 -6.86
N ALA A 156 28.07 -5.68 -5.79
CA ALA A 156 26.88 -6.50 -5.68
C ALA A 156 25.72 -5.61 -6.12
N ARG A 157 25.17 -5.87 -7.32
CA ARG A 157 24.12 -5.02 -7.87
C ARG A 157 22.97 -5.07 -6.87
N CYS A 158 22.75 -3.95 -6.21
CA CYS A 158 21.63 -3.80 -5.31
C CYS A 158 20.37 -4.00 -6.17
N GLY A 159 19.58 -5.01 -5.83
CA GLY A 159 18.32 -5.26 -6.52
C GLY A 159 17.36 -4.06 -6.43
N GLU A 160 16.35 -4.05 -7.29
CA GLU A 160 15.31 -3.03 -7.31
C GLU A 160 14.47 -3.09 -6.01
N THR A 161 13.98 -1.95 -5.53
CA THR A 161 13.12 -1.92 -4.34
C THR A 161 11.74 -1.38 -4.67
N LEU A 162 10.73 -2.16 -4.31
CA LEU A 162 9.33 -1.87 -4.50
C LEU A 162 8.66 -1.62 -3.15
N VAL A 163 7.93 -0.52 -3.01
CA VAL A 163 7.16 -0.20 -1.80
C VAL A 163 5.68 -0.17 -2.15
N LEU A 164 4.88 -0.97 -1.45
CA LEU A 164 3.44 -1.13 -1.65
C LEU A 164 2.69 -0.90 -0.35
N GLU A 165 1.42 -0.51 -0.43
CA GLU A 165 0.52 -0.63 0.71
C GLU A 165 0.31 -2.11 1.06
N THR A 166 0.31 -2.45 2.34
CA THR A 166 0.26 -3.85 2.79
C THR A 166 -0.99 -4.56 2.32
N ASP A 167 -2.15 -3.91 2.35
CA ASP A 167 -3.41 -4.49 1.87
C ASP A 167 -3.36 -4.80 0.36
N VAL A 168 -2.73 -3.94 -0.44
CA VAL A 168 -2.54 -4.17 -1.88
C VAL A 168 -1.56 -5.31 -2.12
N PHE A 169 -0.44 -5.33 -1.39
CA PHE A 169 0.54 -6.41 -1.45
C PHE A 169 -0.10 -7.77 -1.12
N LEU A 170 -0.85 -7.85 -0.02
CA LEU A 170 -1.53 -9.09 0.38
C LEU A 170 -2.57 -9.52 -0.65
N TYR A 171 -3.29 -8.57 -1.26
CA TYR A 171 -4.24 -8.87 -2.33
C TYR A 171 -3.54 -9.45 -3.57
N LEU A 172 -2.40 -8.87 -3.98
CA LEU A 172 -1.56 -9.38 -5.09
C LEU A 172 -1.00 -10.77 -4.82
N LYS A 173 -0.64 -11.05 -3.56
CA LYS A 173 -0.18 -12.38 -3.16
C LYS A 173 -1.32 -13.40 -3.22
N LYS A 174 -2.50 -13.00 -2.73
CA LYS A 174 -3.70 -13.83 -2.69
C LYS A 174 -4.25 -14.20 -4.06
N ASN A 175 -4.28 -13.25 -5.00
CA ASN A 175 -4.80 -13.49 -6.34
C ASN A 175 -3.81 -14.23 -7.27
N GLY A 176 -2.61 -14.55 -6.78
CA GLY A 176 -1.58 -15.30 -7.50
C GLY A 176 -0.80 -14.50 -8.55
N VAL A 177 -1.15 -13.24 -8.80
CA VAL A 177 -0.43 -12.36 -9.77
C VAL A 177 1.00 -12.13 -9.30
N TYR A 178 1.22 -11.98 -8.00
CA TYR A 178 2.54 -11.75 -7.44
C TYR A 178 3.51 -12.92 -7.73
N GLU A 179 3.18 -14.12 -7.25
CA GLU A 179 3.98 -15.34 -7.43
C GLU A 179 4.16 -15.71 -8.91
N SER A 180 3.09 -15.63 -9.72
CA SER A 180 3.15 -15.97 -11.14
C SER A 180 4.06 -15.02 -11.93
N THR A 181 4.03 -13.72 -11.62
CA THR A 181 4.90 -12.71 -12.23
C THR A 181 6.35 -12.97 -11.85
N LEU A 182 6.65 -13.15 -10.56
CA LEU A 182 8.02 -13.42 -10.10
C LEU A 182 8.61 -14.68 -10.76
N ARG A 183 7.81 -15.75 -10.84
CA ARG A 183 8.20 -17.00 -11.50
C ARG A 183 8.45 -16.81 -13.00
N LYS A 184 7.57 -16.08 -13.69
CA LYS A 184 7.67 -15.81 -15.13
C LYS A 184 8.95 -15.05 -15.49
N TYR A 185 9.36 -14.10 -14.66
CA TYR A 185 10.54 -13.27 -14.89
C TYR A 185 11.81 -13.80 -14.20
N HIS A 186 11.72 -14.94 -13.49
CA HIS A 186 12.81 -15.52 -12.70
C HIS A 186 13.44 -14.49 -11.73
N VAL A 187 12.60 -13.79 -10.98
CA VAL A 187 13.01 -12.79 -10.00
C VAL A 187 12.82 -13.36 -8.59
N LEU A 188 13.87 -13.30 -7.78
CA LEU A 188 13.83 -13.57 -6.35
C LEU A 188 13.37 -12.32 -5.62
N CYS A 189 12.62 -12.48 -4.54
CA CYS A 189 12.16 -11.37 -3.72
C CYS A 189 12.44 -11.58 -2.24
N GLN A 190 12.72 -10.49 -1.51
CA GLN A 190 12.73 -10.46 -0.05
C GLN A 190 11.70 -9.42 0.42
N GLU A 191 10.75 -9.87 1.24
CA GLU A 191 9.63 -9.07 1.72
C GLU A 191 9.87 -8.60 3.15
N ARG A 192 9.51 -7.35 3.45
CA ARG A 192 9.52 -6.77 4.79
C ARG A 192 8.25 -5.97 5.00
N VAL A 193 7.42 -6.39 5.95
CA VAL A 193 6.15 -5.73 6.29
C VAL A 193 6.39 -4.80 7.48
N GLU A 194 6.06 -3.52 7.32
CA GLU A 194 6.18 -2.48 8.33
C GLU A 194 4.85 -1.73 8.45
N GLY A 195 3.94 -2.27 9.27
CA GLY A 195 2.63 -1.67 9.50
C GLY A 195 1.77 -1.68 8.23
N GLU A 196 1.43 -0.49 7.73
CA GLU A 196 0.59 -0.29 6.53
C GLU A 196 1.36 -0.36 5.21
N ILE A 197 2.68 -0.49 5.28
CA ILE A 197 3.56 -0.50 4.11
C ILE A 197 4.36 -1.80 4.08
N THR A 198 4.47 -2.39 2.89
CA THR A 198 5.34 -3.53 2.61
C THR A 198 6.44 -3.11 1.65
N THR A 199 7.69 -3.36 2.03
CA THR A 199 8.87 -3.16 1.18
C THR A 199 9.32 -4.51 0.63
N ILE A 200 9.58 -4.57 -0.67
CA ILE A 200 9.93 -5.79 -1.42
C ILE A 200 11.23 -5.51 -2.18
N CYS A 201 12.26 -6.30 -1.89
CA CYS A 201 13.55 -6.22 -2.58
C CYS A 201 13.58 -7.26 -3.69
N LEU A 202 13.68 -6.84 -4.94
CA LEU A 202 13.66 -7.69 -6.13
C LEU A 202 15.08 -7.91 -6.63
N LYS A 203 15.48 -9.17 -6.78
CA LYS A 203 16.79 -9.58 -7.28
C LYS A 203 16.64 -10.55 -8.44
N ASN A 204 17.45 -10.41 -9.47
CA ASN A 204 17.46 -11.37 -10.56
C ASN A 204 17.99 -12.72 -10.06
N ALA A 205 17.34 -13.84 -10.44
CA ALA A 205 17.77 -15.17 -9.99
C ALA A 205 19.04 -15.67 -10.69
N ARG A 206 19.43 -15.06 -11.83
CA ARG A 206 20.62 -15.43 -12.59
C ARG A 206 21.54 -14.24 -12.74
N ASP A 207 22.75 -14.35 -12.22
CA ASP A 207 23.81 -13.37 -12.47
C ASP A 207 24.13 -13.36 -13.98
N GLY A 208 23.72 -12.28 -14.67
CA GLY A 208 24.33 -11.89 -15.94
C GLY A 208 23.61 -12.22 -17.26
N LEU A 209 22.55 -13.04 -17.32
CA LEU A 209 21.99 -13.47 -18.62
C LEU A 209 20.86 -12.58 -19.17
N ARG A 210 20.15 -11.83 -18.31
CA ARG A 210 19.16 -10.81 -18.73
C ARG A 210 19.19 -9.62 -17.77
N PRO A 211 19.99 -8.58 -18.04
CA PRO A 211 19.89 -7.35 -17.26
C PRO A 211 18.45 -6.83 -17.38
N ASN A 212 17.87 -6.33 -16.28
CA ASN A 212 16.63 -5.54 -16.25
C ASN A 212 15.29 -6.27 -15.98
N ASN A 213 15.25 -7.58 -15.71
CA ASN A 213 13.99 -8.26 -15.36
C ASN A 213 13.38 -7.73 -14.06
N GLU A 214 14.22 -7.48 -13.05
CA GLU A 214 13.85 -6.88 -11.77
C GLU A 214 13.15 -5.53 -11.95
N LYS A 215 13.62 -4.70 -12.89
CA LYS A 215 13.03 -3.40 -13.20
C LYS A 215 11.68 -3.53 -13.91
N LEU A 216 11.57 -4.45 -14.86
CA LEU A 216 10.30 -4.73 -15.53
C LEU A 216 9.22 -5.21 -14.54
N VAL A 217 9.61 -6.08 -13.61
CA VAL A 217 8.71 -6.58 -12.55
C VAL A 217 8.29 -5.43 -11.62
N LYS A 218 9.24 -4.57 -11.23
CA LYS A 218 8.95 -3.38 -10.44
C LYS A 218 7.95 -2.46 -11.14
N GLU A 219 8.24 -2.05 -12.37
CA GLU A 219 7.36 -1.16 -13.16
C GLU A 219 5.96 -1.77 -13.35
N TYR A 220 5.89 -3.09 -13.58
CA TYR A 220 4.62 -3.81 -13.67
C TYR A 220 3.82 -3.73 -12.36
N PHE A 221 4.44 -4.04 -11.22
CA PHE A 221 3.75 -3.99 -9.93
C PHE A 221 3.39 -2.56 -9.51
N GLU A 222 4.22 -1.56 -9.81
CA GLU A 222 3.89 -0.15 -9.56
C GLU A 222 2.66 0.27 -10.37
N LYS A 223 2.61 -0.07 -11.66
CA LYS A 223 1.46 0.23 -12.50
C LYS A 223 0.20 -0.52 -12.06
N TYR A 224 0.34 -1.79 -11.72
CA TYR A 224 -0.79 -2.63 -11.33
C TYR A 224 -1.33 -2.27 -9.95
N SER A 225 -0.46 -2.00 -8.98
CA SER A 225 -0.86 -1.50 -7.65
C SER A 225 -1.59 -0.16 -7.72
N HIS A 226 -1.15 0.74 -8.61
CA HIS A 226 -1.85 1.99 -8.85
C HIS A 226 -3.29 1.76 -9.35
N ALA A 227 -3.51 0.82 -10.27
CA ALA A 227 -4.85 0.45 -10.73
C ALA A 227 -5.69 -0.15 -9.59
N LEU A 228 -5.13 -1.08 -8.83
CA LEU A 228 -5.80 -1.73 -7.71
C LEU A 228 -6.22 -0.75 -6.62
N HIS A 229 -5.46 0.32 -6.38
CA HIS A 229 -5.85 1.30 -5.37
C HIS A 229 -7.18 2.01 -5.70
N PHE A 230 -7.55 2.13 -6.98
CA PHE A 230 -8.86 2.67 -7.38
C PHE A 230 -9.96 1.61 -7.37
N GLU A 231 -9.63 0.39 -7.75
CA GLU A 231 -10.58 -0.72 -7.88
C GLU A 231 -10.98 -1.30 -6.51
N LEU A 232 -9.98 -1.51 -5.64
CA LEU A 232 -10.17 -2.17 -4.36
C LEU A 232 -10.90 -1.26 -3.37
N ARG A 233 -11.75 -1.89 -2.59
CA ARG A 233 -12.43 -1.34 -1.42
C ARG A 233 -12.16 -2.25 -0.24
N LYS A 234 -11.97 -1.62 0.91
CA LYS A 234 -11.82 -2.26 2.20
C LYS A 234 -13.08 -1.98 3.01
N GLU A 235 -13.72 -3.04 3.48
CA GLU A 235 -14.85 -2.99 4.40
C GLU A 235 -14.53 -3.83 5.63
N THR A 236 -15.00 -3.37 6.78
CA THR A 236 -14.68 -3.99 8.07
C THR A 236 -15.97 -4.44 8.77
N PHE A 237 -15.95 -5.66 9.31
CA PHE A 237 -16.93 -6.12 10.28
C PHE A 237 -16.36 -5.96 11.68
N ASP A 238 -16.94 -5.05 12.45
CA ASP A 238 -16.57 -4.88 13.86
C ASP A 238 -17.10 -6.04 14.70
N LEU A 239 -16.20 -6.67 15.45
CA LEU A 239 -16.50 -7.74 16.40
C LEU A 239 -16.42 -7.27 17.86
N GLU A 240 -15.88 -6.07 18.09
CA GLU A 240 -15.77 -5.47 19.40
C GLU A 240 -17.16 -5.15 19.97
N GLY A 241 -17.38 -5.45 21.25
CA GLY A 241 -18.67 -5.28 21.91
C GLY A 241 -19.76 -6.29 21.54
N LYS A 242 -19.51 -7.22 20.60
CA LYS A 242 -20.47 -8.28 20.22
C LYS A 242 -20.43 -9.45 21.19
N GLU A 243 -21.59 -10.08 21.41
CA GLU A 243 -21.69 -11.31 22.19
C GLU A 243 -20.87 -12.44 21.57
N LYS A 244 -20.36 -13.38 22.39
CA LYS A 244 -19.53 -14.51 21.93
C LYS A 244 -20.21 -15.32 20.82
N ARG A 245 -21.53 -15.54 20.94
CA ARG A 245 -22.32 -16.28 19.95
C ARG A 245 -22.40 -15.52 18.62
N GLU A 246 -22.72 -14.22 18.67
CA GLU A 246 -22.81 -13.38 17.47
C GLU A 246 -21.46 -13.30 16.75
N ARG A 247 -20.37 -13.08 17.52
CA ARG A 247 -19.01 -13.07 16.99
C ARG A 247 -18.65 -14.40 16.32
N GLY A 248 -19.02 -15.53 16.93
CA GLY A 248 -18.83 -16.86 16.36
C GLY A 248 -19.57 -17.03 15.04
N ASN A 249 -20.84 -16.62 14.98
CA ASN A 249 -21.67 -16.72 13.77
C ASN A 249 -21.11 -15.87 12.61
N ILE A 250 -20.68 -14.63 12.89
CA ILE A 250 -20.07 -13.76 11.86
C ILE A 250 -18.79 -14.41 11.33
N LYS A 251 -17.91 -14.89 12.23
CA LYS A 251 -16.65 -15.51 11.85
C LYS A 251 -16.87 -16.75 10.97
N LEU A 252 -17.77 -17.65 11.38
CA LEU A 252 -18.10 -18.85 10.62
C LEU A 252 -18.68 -18.52 9.24
N ALA A 253 -19.58 -17.53 9.16
CA ALA A 253 -20.15 -17.08 7.89
C ALA A 253 -19.05 -16.56 6.94
N CYS A 254 -18.16 -15.72 7.46
CA CYS A 254 -17.03 -15.19 6.71
C CYS A 254 -16.06 -16.30 6.25
N GLU A 255 -15.75 -17.27 7.10
CA GLU A 255 -14.88 -18.41 6.77
C GLU A 255 -15.46 -19.24 5.63
N GLN A 256 -16.74 -19.63 5.72
CA GLN A 256 -17.39 -20.41 4.66
C GLN A 256 -17.46 -19.65 3.34
N LEU A 257 -17.84 -18.38 3.38
CA LEU A 257 -17.92 -17.56 2.17
C LEU A 257 -16.53 -17.23 1.61
N SER A 258 -15.49 -17.15 2.43
CA SER A 258 -14.13 -16.91 1.95
C SER A 258 -13.63 -17.99 0.98
N LEU A 259 -14.12 -19.23 1.11
CA LEU A 259 -13.83 -20.33 0.19
C LEU A 259 -14.46 -20.08 -1.18
N LYS A 260 -15.73 -19.64 -1.20
CA LYS A 260 -16.46 -19.32 -2.43
C LYS A 260 -15.85 -18.12 -3.17
N TYR A 261 -15.32 -17.15 -2.43
CA TYR A 261 -14.74 -15.91 -2.98
C TYR A 261 -13.20 -15.91 -3.01
N HIS A 262 -12.55 -17.07 -2.84
CA HIS A 262 -11.12 -17.18 -2.56
C HIS A 262 -10.20 -16.47 -3.57
N GLN A 263 -10.60 -16.41 -4.84
CA GLN A 263 -9.81 -15.76 -5.90
C GLN A 263 -10.12 -14.27 -6.09
N LYS A 264 -11.21 -13.77 -5.47
CA LYS A 264 -11.73 -12.41 -5.70
C LYS A 264 -11.56 -11.49 -4.50
N LEU A 265 -11.54 -12.05 -3.29
CA LEU A 265 -11.50 -11.29 -2.05
C LEU A 265 -10.32 -11.73 -1.18
N LEU A 266 -9.68 -10.75 -0.57
CA LEU A 266 -8.80 -10.95 0.57
C LEU A 266 -9.64 -10.74 1.84
N VAL A 267 -9.70 -11.76 2.70
CA VAL A 267 -10.42 -11.71 3.98
C VAL A 267 -9.41 -11.92 5.10
N ASN A 268 -9.22 -10.90 5.93
CA ASN A 268 -8.28 -10.92 7.05
C ASN A 268 -9.04 -10.98 8.37
N PHE A 269 -8.73 -11.98 9.20
CA PHE A 269 -9.39 -12.19 10.48
C PHE A 269 -8.53 -11.65 11.62
N TYR A 270 -9.02 -10.62 12.30
CA TYR A 270 -8.38 -10.08 13.50
C TYR A 270 -9.20 -10.42 14.75
N LYS A 271 -8.62 -10.11 15.91
CA LYS A 271 -9.29 -10.35 17.19
C LYS A 271 -10.52 -9.44 17.36
N THR A 272 -10.42 -8.18 16.92
CA THR A 272 -11.46 -7.17 17.13
C THR A 272 -12.35 -6.94 15.91
N HIS A 273 -11.92 -7.36 14.73
CA HIS A 273 -12.63 -7.11 13.48
C HIS A 273 -12.27 -8.11 12.37
N ILE A 274 -13.01 -8.08 11.27
CA ILE A 274 -12.69 -8.84 10.04
C ILE A 274 -12.65 -7.84 8.89
N ASP A 275 -11.52 -7.78 8.18
CA ASP A 275 -11.37 -6.94 7.00
C ASP A 275 -11.63 -7.73 5.73
N ILE A 276 -12.33 -7.10 4.79
CA ILE A 276 -12.66 -7.66 3.48
C ILE A 276 -12.20 -6.66 2.43
N ILE A 277 -11.30 -7.10 1.57
CA ILE A 277 -10.66 -6.28 0.54
C ILE A 277 -10.91 -6.92 -0.82
N GLY A 278 -11.44 -6.14 -1.76
CA GLY A 278 -11.72 -6.58 -3.12
C GLY A 278 -12.45 -5.53 -3.95
N SER A 279 -12.96 -5.91 -5.12
CA SER A 279 -13.77 -4.99 -5.94
C SER A 279 -15.03 -4.54 -5.18
N SER A 280 -15.52 -3.32 -5.46
CA SER A 280 -16.72 -2.78 -4.79
C SER A 280 -17.92 -3.73 -4.92
N SER A 281 -18.09 -4.38 -6.07
CA SER A 281 -19.17 -5.34 -6.34
C SER A 281 -19.04 -6.64 -5.55
N ASP A 282 -17.82 -7.19 -5.48
CA ASP A 282 -17.58 -8.45 -4.78
C ASP A 282 -17.69 -8.26 -3.27
N VAL A 283 -17.14 -7.17 -2.74
CA VAL A 283 -17.25 -6.81 -1.32
C VAL A 283 -18.70 -6.62 -0.91
N TYR A 284 -19.50 -5.89 -1.69
CA TYR A 284 -20.92 -5.70 -1.42
C TYR A 284 -21.69 -7.03 -1.43
N SER A 285 -21.44 -7.87 -2.43
CA SER A 285 -22.10 -9.17 -2.57
C SER A 285 -21.76 -10.09 -1.40
N PHE A 286 -20.48 -10.15 -1.02
CA PHE A 286 -20.02 -10.91 0.13
C PHE A 286 -20.68 -10.45 1.42
N LYS A 287 -20.69 -9.13 1.69
CA LYS A 287 -21.33 -8.56 2.88
C LYS A 287 -22.82 -8.92 2.95
N LYS A 288 -23.53 -8.84 1.82
CA LYS A 288 -24.94 -9.22 1.72
C LYS A 288 -25.15 -10.72 2.01
N GLU A 289 -24.28 -11.59 1.50
CA GLU A 289 -24.35 -13.03 1.76
C GLU A 289 -24.04 -13.37 3.22
N VAL A 290 -23.04 -12.74 3.84
CA VAL A 290 -22.74 -12.88 5.29
C VAL A 290 -23.97 -12.51 6.11
N MET A 291 -24.60 -11.37 5.82
CA MET A 291 -25.81 -10.93 6.55
C MET A 291 -26.99 -11.88 6.36
N LYS A 292 -27.11 -12.53 5.19
CA LYS A 292 -28.12 -13.56 4.95
C LYS A 292 -27.82 -14.82 5.76
N PHE A 293 -26.56 -15.24 5.79
CA PHE A 293 -26.11 -16.44 6.51
C PHE A 293 -26.39 -16.30 8.01
N ILE A 294 -26.01 -15.18 8.62
CA ILE A 294 -26.23 -14.92 10.05
C ILE A 294 -27.71 -14.96 10.41
N ARG A 295 -28.60 -14.45 9.55
CA ARG A 295 -30.07 -14.50 9.77
C ARG A 295 -30.63 -15.92 9.74
N GLN A 296 -29.97 -16.85 9.05
CA GLN A 296 -30.40 -18.25 8.95
C GLN A 296 -29.90 -19.08 10.14
N THR A 297 -28.76 -18.72 10.74
CA THR A 297 -28.17 -19.43 11.90
C THR A 297 -28.77 -19.02 13.25
N VAL A 298 -29.59 -17.96 13.30
CA VAL A 298 -30.25 -17.46 14.53
C VAL A 298 -31.68 -18.02 14.69
N ARG A 299 -32.15 -18.86 13.77
CA ARG A 299 -33.36 -19.69 13.92
C ARG A 299 -32.97 -21.08 14.41
#